data_AF-A0A953S4R9-F1
#
_entry.id   AF-A0A953S4R9-F1
#
_cell.length_a   1.000
_cell.length_b   1.000
_cell.length_c   1.000
_cell.angle_alpha   90.00
_cell.angle_beta   90.00
_cell.angle_gamma   90.00
#
_symmetry.space_group_name_H-M   'P 1'
#
loop_
_entity.id
_entity.type
_entity.pdbx_description
1 polymer ?
#
loop_
_entity_poly.entity_id
_entity_poly.type
_entity_poly.pdbx_seq_one_letter_code
_entity_poly.pdbx_strand_id
1 'polypeptide(L)'
;MLRTLHTIVFVAALLAAVLAADAWLNERRSDRQLAATLASQNALIGQAAAREQLRDTQLAAALAAITAQKRRIQTPRQAADAIPSVMPPLPLPVSIHLPDLGSSPNQTEPPPASISIPQPDLKPLYDSLQECRACALERDATKKDLADEQTRVAALTRERNAAIAAAHGGTFWLRLKRGAKWFVIGVAAGAAATAATHR
;
A
#
# COMPACT_ATOMS: atom_id res chain seq x y z
N MET A 1 11.75 -64.52 -26.61
CA MET A 1 11.67 -63.96 -25.25
C MET A 1 12.68 -62.85 -24.92
N LEU A 2 13.90 -62.86 -25.48
CA LEU A 2 14.92 -61.82 -25.21
C LEU A 2 14.66 -60.49 -25.97
N ARG A 3 14.07 -60.56 -27.16
CA ARG A 3 13.78 -59.40 -28.03
C ARG A 3 12.63 -58.52 -27.51
N THR A 4 11.63 -59.13 -26.85
CA THR A 4 10.52 -58.41 -26.20
C THR A 4 10.94 -57.72 -24.91
N LEU A 5 11.97 -58.24 -24.23
CA LEU A 5 12.50 -57.65 -23.00
C LEU A 5 13.29 -56.36 -23.29
N HIS A 6 14.10 -56.36 -24.36
CA HIS A 6 14.79 -55.15 -24.83
C HIS A 6 13.82 -54.05 -25.24
N THR A 7 12.72 -54.37 -25.92
CA THR A 7 11.71 -53.36 -26.30
C THR A 7 11.02 -52.74 -25.07
N ILE A 8 10.71 -53.53 -24.04
CA ILE A 8 10.09 -53.01 -22.82
C ILE A 8 11.04 -52.08 -22.07
N VAL A 9 12.31 -52.47 -21.92
CA VAL A 9 13.34 -51.64 -21.27
C VAL A 9 13.56 -50.33 -22.03
N PHE A 10 13.61 -50.39 -23.36
CA PHE A 10 13.79 -49.19 -24.19
C PHE A 10 12.60 -48.23 -24.08
N VAL A 11 11.37 -48.74 -24.08
CA VAL A 11 10.15 -47.93 -23.88
C VAL A 11 10.12 -47.32 -22.47
N ALA A 12 10.50 -48.09 -21.44
CA ALA A 12 10.57 -47.59 -20.07
C ALA A 12 11.63 -46.49 -19.91
N ALA A 13 12.80 -46.64 -20.54
CA ALA A 13 13.86 -45.64 -20.54
C ALA A 13 13.43 -44.34 -21.26
N LEU A 14 12.75 -44.46 -22.41
CA LEU A 14 12.18 -43.32 -23.12
C LEU A 14 11.14 -42.58 -22.28
N LEU A 15 10.24 -43.31 -21.61
CA LEU A 15 9.26 -42.72 -20.70
C LEU A 15 9.95 -41.98 -19.55
N ALA A 16 10.98 -42.58 -18.93
CA ALA A 16 11.74 -41.92 -17.88
C ALA A 16 12.41 -40.62 -18.36
N ALA A 17 13.01 -40.63 -19.55
CA ALA A 17 13.65 -39.45 -20.14
C ALA A 17 12.64 -38.32 -20.42
N VAL A 18 11.47 -38.65 -20.99
CA VAL A 18 10.39 -37.68 -21.23
C VAL A 18 9.89 -37.08 -19.91
N LEU A 19 9.71 -37.89 -18.87
CA LEU A 19 9.25 -37.43 -17.57
C LEU A 19 10.28 -36.54 -16.86
N ALA A 20 11.57 -36.80 -17.03
CA ALA A 20 12.65 -35.98 -16.50
C ALA A 20 12.72 -34.63 -17.23
N ALA A 21 12.61 -34.65 -18.57
CA ALA A 21 12.58 -33.43 -19.37
C ALA A 21 11.37 -32.54 -19.05
N ASP A 22 10.18 -33.12 -18.90
CA ASP A 22 8.97 -32.40 -18.50
C ASP A 22 9.08 -31.82 -17.09
N ALA A 23 9.63 -32.59 -16.13
CA ALA A 23 9.86 -32.11 -14.78
C ALA A 23 10.81 -30.89 -14.76
N TRP A 24 11.92 -30.98 -15.47
CA TRP A 24 12.90 -29.90 -15.58
C TRP A 24 12.34 -28.65 -16.27
N LEU A 25 11.61 -28.83 -17.38
CA LEU A 25 10.98 -27.70 -18.08
C LEU A 25 9.88 -27.02 -17.24
N ASN A 26 9.16 -27.78 -16.41
CA ASN A 26 8.12 -27.24 -15.55
C ASN A 26 8.71 -26.46 -14.37
N GLU A 27 9.77 -26.97 -13.75
CA GLU A 27 10.52 -26.27 -12.68
C GLU A 27 11.12 -24.96 -13.19
N ARG A 28 11.74 -24.99 -14.37
CA ARG A 28 12.30 -23.79 -14.99
C ARG A 28 11.25 -22.75 -15.38
N ARG A 29 10.02 -23.18 -15.68
CA ARG A 29 8.88 -22.28 -15.91
C ARG A 29 8.39 -21.66 -14.60
N SER A 30 8.27 -22.45 -13.53
CA SER A 30 7.87 -21.92 -12.22
C SER A 30 8.87 -20.89 -11.68
N ASP A 31 10.17 -21.12 -11.85
CA ASP A 31 11.21 -20.18 -11.39
C ASP A 31 11.08 -18.83 -12.10
N ARG A 32 10.88 -18.85 -13.42
CA ARG A 32 10.69 -17.63 -14.22
C ARG A 32 9.41 -16.89 -13.84
N GLN A 33 8.32 -17.63 -13.60
CA GLN A 33 7.06 -17.03 -13.15
C GLN A 33 7.20 -16.38 -11.77
N LEU A 34 7.91 -17.03 -10.84
CA LEU A 34 8.19 -16.49 -9.51
C LEU A 34 9.05 -15.23 -9.61
N ALA A 35 10.14 -15.27 -10.38
CA ALA A 35 11.02 -14.13 -10.59
C ALA A 35 10.27 -12.93 -11.19
N ALA A 36 9.42 -13.16 -12.20
CA ALA A 36 8.59 -12.12 -12.79
C ALA A 36 7.59 -11.53 -11.79
N THR A 37 6.96 -12.38 -10.97
CA THR A 37 6.02 -11.95 -9.92
C THR A 37 6.74 -11.08 -8.88
N LEU A 38 7.89 -11.55 -8.36
CA LEU A 38 8.71 -10.81 -7.40
C LEU A 38 9.18 -9.47 -7.97
N ALA A 39 9.64 -9.44 -9.22
CA ALA A 39 10.04 -8.20 -9.89
C ALA A 39 8.87 -7.21 -9.99
N SER A 40 7.68 -7.68 -10.35
CA SER A 40 6.48 -6.84 -10.43
C SER A 40 6.05 -6.29 -9.06
N GLN A 41 6.13 -7.11 -8.01
CA GLN A 41 5.75 -6.68 -6.66
C GLN A 41 6.79 -5.72 -6.07
N ASN A 42 8.08 -5.97 -6.29
CA ASN A 42 9.14 -5.03 -5.92
C ASN A 42 9.00 -3.68 -6.63
N ALA A 43 8.59 -3.69 -7.91
CA ALA A 43 8.30 -2.45 -8.63
C ALA A 43 7.11 -1.69 -8.02
N LEU A 44 6.04 -2.39 -7.63
CA LEU A 44 4.90 -1.77 -6.94
C LEU A 44 5.27 -1.19 -5.57
N ILE A 45 6.09 -1.92 -4.78
CA ILE A 45 6.59 -1.44 -3.49
C ILE A 45 7.48 -0.21 -3.70
N GLY A 46 8.38 -0.25 -4.68
CA GLY A 46 9.24 0.89 -5.02
C GLY A 46 8.44 2.12 -5.46
N GLN A 47 7.40 1.93 -6.26
CA GLN A 47 6.48 3.01 -6.64
C GLN A 47 5.68 3.54 -5.45
N ALA A 48 5.27 2.70 -4.50
CA ALA A 48 4.62 3.16 -3.26
C ALA A 48 5.57 4.01 -2.42
N ALA A 49 6.81 3.55 -2.19
CA ALA A 49 7.83 4.29 -1.45
C ALA A 49 8.17 5.64 -2.11
N ALA A 50 8.29 5.68 -3.44
CA ALA A 50 8.53 6.94 -4.15
C ALA A 50 7.36 7.93 -4.00
N ARG A 51 6.10 7.43 -4.00
CA ARG A 51 4.91 8.26 -3.75
C ARG A 51 4.87 8.80 -2.32
N GLU A 52 5.24 7.96 -1.34
CA GLU A 52 5.35 8.35 0.07
C GLU A 52 6.37 9.47 0.25
N GLN A 53 7.60 9.28 -0.26
CA GLN A 53 8.65 10.30 -0.18
C GLN A 53 8.26 11.63 -0.84
N LEU A 54 7.57 11.57 -2.00
CA LEU A 54 7.07 12.78 -2.66
C LEU A 54 5.98 13.48 -1.83
N ARG A 55 5.13 12.75 -1.12
CA ARG A 55 4.15 13.35 -0.19
C ARG A 55 4.83 13.94 1.04
N ASP A 56 5.81 13.26 1.62
CA ASP A 56 6.51 13.73 2.81
C ASP A 56 7.25 15.05 2.54
N THR A 57 7.90 15.13 1.37
CA THR A 57 8.56 16.37 0.94
C THR A 57 7.55 17.50 0.71
N GLN A 58 6.38 17.22 0.12
CA GLN A 58 5.30 18.20 -0.03
C GLN A 58 4.72 18.63 1.32
N LEU A 59 4.51 17.70 2.25
CA LEU A 59 4.02 17.97 3.60
C LEU A 59 5.01 18.85 4.36
N ALA A 60 6.29 18.47 4.37
CA ALA A 60 7.35 19.25 5.00
C ALA A 60 7.44 20.67 4.43
N ALA A 61 7.34 20.82 3.10
CA ALA A 61 7.32 22.12 2.46
C ALA A 61 6.09 22.95 2.87
N ALA A 62 4.90 22.34 2.96
CA ALA A 62 3.68 23.01 3.39
C ALA A 62 3.73 23.45 4.87
N LEU A 63 4.23 22.58 5.76
CA LEU A 63 4.42 22.90 7.17
C LEU A 63 5.46 24.00 7.37
N ALA A 64 6.54 23.99 6.59
CA ALA A 64 7.53 25.06 6.60
C ALA A 64 6.92 26.39 6.15
N ALA A 65 6.07 26.38 5.12
CA ALA A 65 5.35 27.57 4.67
C ALA A 65 4.39 28.13 5.73
N ILE A 66 3.62 27.28 6.41
CA ILE A 66 2.75 27.67 7.53
C ILE A 66 3.58 28.31 8.66
N THR A 67 4.68 27.67 9.04
CA THR A 67 5.58 28.18 10.08
C THR A 67 6.18 29.53 9.71
N ALA A 68 6.58 29.71 8.44
CA ALA A 68 7.06 30.98 7.93
C ALA A 68 5.97 32.06 7.98
N GLN A 69 4.72 31.72 7.63
CA GLN A 69 3.59 32.64 7.70
C GLN A 69 3.27 33.05 9.14
N LYS A 70 3.36 32.11 10.09
CA LYS A 70 3.21 32.36 11.53
C LYS A 70 4.26 33.33 12.08
N ARG A 71 5.50 33.26 11.58
CA ARG A 71 6.60 34.16 11.98
C ARG A 71 6.49 35.57 11.39
N ARG A 72 5.92 35.70 10.19
CA ARG A 72 5.74 37.00 9.50
C ARG A 72 4.72 37.89 10.21
N ILE A 73 3.67 37.29 10.77
CA ILE A 73 2.64 38.02 11.50
C ILE A 73 3.04 38.04 12.96
N GLN A 74 3.37 39.21 13.50
CA GLN A 74 3.74 39.35 14.91
C GLN A 74 2.78 40.24 15.69
N THR A 75 2.05 41.11 15.01
CA THR A 75 1.19 42.10 15.67
C THR A 75 -0.29 41.69 15.61
N PRO A 76 -1.10 42.09 16.60
CA PRO A 76 -2.54 41.83 16.60
C PRO A 76 -3.25 42.39 15.37
N ARG A 77 -2.83 43.58 14.88
CA ARG A 77 -3.43 44.22 13.70
C ARG A 77 -3.17 43.42 12.42
N GLN A 78 -1.93 42.96 12.21
CA GLN A 78 -1.62 42.06 11.09
C GLN A 78 -2.36 40.72 11.19
N ALA A 79 -2.55 40.20 12.40
CA ALA A 79 -3.35 39.00 12.61
C ALA A 79 -4.82 39.22 12.20
N ALA A 80 -5.41 40.37 12.54
CA ALA A 80 -6.78 40.74 12.17
C ALA A 80 -7.00 40.68 10.65
N ASP A 81 -6.06 41.24 9.90
CA ASP A 81 -6.11 41.29 8.43
C ASP A 81 -5.92 39.90 7.79
N ALA A 82 -5.16 39.03 8.45
CA ALA A 82 -4.84 37.70 7.93
C ALA A 82 -5.85 36.62 8.31
N ILE A 83 -6.52 36.73 9.46
CA ILE A 83 -7.49 35.74 9.97
C ILE A 83 -8.56 35.35 8.93
N PRO A 84 -9.20 36.29 8.19
CA PRO A 84 -10.19 35.95 7.17
C PRO A 84 -9.68 34.99 6.09
N SER A 85 -8.40 35.10 5.72
CA SER A 85 -7.77 34.22 4.73
C SER A 85 -7.42 32.83 5.26
N VAL A 86 -7.29 32.71 6.59
CA VAL A 86 -6.93 31.44 7.24
C VAL A 86 -8.12 30.65 7.77
N MET A 87 -9.26 31.31 7.93
CA MET A 87 -10.48 30.66 8.39
C MET A 87 -11.01 29.63 7.38
N PRO A 88 -11.62 28.53 7.87
CA PRO A 88 -12.40 27.64 7.03
C PRO A 88 -13.59 28.40 6.44
N PRO A 89 -14.15 27.94 5.30
CA PRO A 89 -15.30 28.59 4.67
C PRO A 89 -16.48 28.62 5.66
N LEU A 90 -16.85 29.82 6.09
CA LEU A 90 -17.99 30.06 6.97
C LEU A 90 -19.24 30.34 6.11
N PRO A 91 -20.42 29.86 6.53
CA PRO A 91 -21.68 30.09 5.80
C PRO A 91 -22.09 31.57 5.75
N LEU A 92 -21.59 32.40 6.66
CA LEU A 92 -21.74 33.86 6.65
C LEU A 92 -20.35 34.52 6.83
N PRO A 93 -20.05 35.59 6.09
CA PRO A 93 -18.79 36.32 6.23
C PRO A 93 -18.74 37.04 7.58
N VAL A 94 -17.68 36.79 8.35
CA VAL A 94 -17.43 37.44 9.66
C VAL A 94 -16.37 38.51 9.49
N SER A 95 -16.67 39.74 9.89
CA SER A 95 -15.70 40.83 9.95
C SER A 95 -15.17 41.00 11.38
N ILE A 96 -13.84 41.01 11.53
CA ILE A 96 -13.18 41.23 12.82
C ILE A 96 -12.98 42.74 12.97
N HIS A 97 -13.52 43.31 14.04
CA HIS A 97 -13.31 44.72 14.37
C HIS A 97 -12.55 44.79 15.69
N LEU A 98 -11.40 45.48 15.68
CA LEU A 98 -10.68 45.78 16.91
C LEU A 98 -11.43 46.91 17.61
N PRO A 99 -11.83 46.75 18.88
CA PRO A 99 -12.36 47.88 19.63
C PRO A 99 -11.23 48.89 19.86
N ASP A 100 -11.37 50.09 19.29
CA ASP A 100 -10.61 51.25 19.74
C ASP A 100 -11.06 51.56 21.17
N LEU A 101 -10.12 51.63 22.11
CA LEU A 101 -10.35 51.88 23.54
C LEU A 101 -10.92 53.30 23.83
N GLY A 102 -11.45 54.01 22.83
CA GLY A 102 -11.98 55.36 22.92
C GLY A 102 -13.41 55.57 22.40
N SER A 103 -14.09 54.56 21.85
CA SER A 103 -15.43 54.75 21.28
C SER A 103 -16.49 53.79 21.86
N SER A 104 -17.39 54.40 22.64
CA SER A 104 -18.66 53.84 23.13
C SER A 104 -19.62 53.51 21.96
N PRO A 105 -20.54 52.52 22.07
CA PRO A 105 -21.19 51.92 20.92
C PRO A 105 -22.40 52.72 20.48
N ASN A 106 -22.33 53.34 19.30
CA ASN A 106 -23.53 53.68 18.55
C ASN A 106 -23.87 52.50 17.63
N GLN A 107 -24.72 51.62 18.12
CA GLN A 107 -25.37 50.59 17.32
C GLN A 107 -26.37 51.29 16.40
N THR A 108 -26.16 51.22 15.09
CA THR A 108 -27.23 51.46 14.11
C THR A 108 -26.98 50.51 12.95
N GLU A 109 -28.04 49.76 12.61
CA GLU A 109 -28.18 48.81 11.50
C GLU A 109 -27.68 47.38 11.79
N PRO A 110 -28.46 46.31 11.51
CA PRO A 110 -28.08 44.94 11.87
C PRO A 110 -26.99 44.44 10.90
N PRO A 111 -25.71 44.37 11.30
CA PRO A 111 -24.65 43.99 10.40
C PRO A 111 -24.45 42.45 10.45
N PRO A 112 -23.75 41.86 9.47
CA PRO A 112 -23.30 40.47 9.55
C PRO A 112 -22.59 40.24 10.88
N ALA A 113 -22.79 39.06 11.50
CA ALA A 113 -22.32 38.72 12.85
C ALA A 113 -20.92 39.28 13.18
N SER A 114 -20.89 40.46 13.82
CA SER A 114 -19.66 41.16 14.16
C SER A 114 -19.20 40.70 15.53
N ILE A 115 -18.09 39.96 15.58
CA ILE A 115 -17.49 39.52 16.84
C ILE A 115 -16.40 40.52 17.21
N SER A 116 -16.54 41.16 18.37
CA SER A 116 -15.48 41.99 18.97
C SER A 116 -14.50 41.06 19.70
N ILE A 117 -13.28 40.96 19.18
CA ILE A 117 -12.21 40.14 19.78
C ILE A 117 -11.21 41.09 20.43
N PRO A 118 -10.86 40.89 21.71
CA PRO A 118 -9.86 41.72 22.37
C PRO A 118 -8.49 41.56 21.70
N GLN A 119 -7.77 42.68 21.53
CA GLN A 119 -6.44 42.71 20.91
C GLN A 119 -5.43 41.67 21.42
N PRO A 120 -5.32 41.36 22.73
CA PRO A 120 -4.37 40.35 23.20
C PRO A 120 -4.63 38.95 22.63
N ASP A 121 -5.88 38.62 22.28
CA ASP A 121 -6.27 37.27 21.87
C ASP A 121 -6.16 37.05 20.35
N LEU A 122 -6.00 38.11 19.56
CA LEU A 122 -5.93 38.01 18.10
C LEU A 122 -4.73 37.20 17.61
N LYS A 123 -3.57 37.39 18.23
CA LYS A 123 -2.34 36.69 17.84
C LYS A 123 -2.41 35.20 18.21
N PRO A 124 -2.76 34.83 19.46
CA PRO A 124 -3.03 33.44 19.82
C PRO A 124 -4.09 32.77 18.94
N LEU A 125 -5.16 33.48 18.57
CA LEU A 125 -6.20 32.97 17.68
C LEU A 125 -5.68 32.69 16.27
N TYR A 126 -4.91 33.61 15.70
CA TYR A 126 -4.29 33.38 14.39
C TYR A 126 -3.33 32.18 14.42
N ASP A 127 -2.53 32.07 15.49
CA ASP A 127 -1.59 30.98 15.67
C ASP A 127 -2.28 29.62 15.79
N SER A 128 -3.40 29.55 16.53
CA SER A 128 -4.18 28.32 16.67
C SER A 128 -4.85 27.92 15.35
N LEU A 129 -5.33 28.87 14.54
CA LEU A 129 -5.86 28.60 13.22
C LEU A 129 -4.79 28.02 12.27
N GLN A 130 -3.56 28.52 12.35
CA GLN A 130 -2.43 27.99 11.58
C GLN A 130 -2.04 26.59 12.06
N GLU A 131 -2.07 26.33 13.37
CA GLU A 131 -1.87 24.99 13.93
C GLU A 131 -2.96 24.01 13.50
N CYS A 132 -4.23 24.43 13.49
CA CYS A 132 -5.32 23.61 12.95
C CYS A 132 -5.10 23.24 11.48
N ARG A 133 -4.57 24.16 10.67
CA ARG A 133 -4.21 23.87 9.27
C ARG A 133 -3.07 22.87 9.17
N ALA A 134 -2.02 23.02 9.98
CA ALA A 134 -0.92 22.06 10.04
C ALA A 134 -1.41 20.66 10.42
N CYS A 135 -2.19 20.54 11.50
CA CYS A 135 -2.77 19.28 11.95
C CYS A 135 -3.70 18.65 10.90
N ALA A 136 -4.45 19.46 10.14
CA ALA A 136 -5.30 18.95 9.06
C ALA A 136 -4.46 18.32 7.94
N LEU A 137 -3.35 18.95 7.54
CA LEU A 137 -2.44 18.43 6.53
C LEU A 137 -1.77 17.12 7.00
N GLU A 138 -1.27 17.09 8.23
CA GLU A 138 -0.66 15.89 8.82
C GLU A 138 -1.65 14.74 8.89
N ARG A 139 -2.87 14.98 9.38
CA ARG A 139 -3.93 13.96 9.42
C ARG A 139 -4.24 13.42 8.04
N ASP A 140 -4.32 14.29 7.03
CA ASP A 140 -4.65 13.88 5.67
C ASP A 140 -3.49 13.11 5.00
N ALA A 141 -2.24 13.37 5.41
CA ALA A 141 -1.09 12.54 5.05
C ALA A 141 -1.18 11.16 5.72
N THR A 142 -1.35 11.11 7.04
CA THR A 142 -1.47 9.85 7.80
C THR A 142 -2.60 8.95 7.30
N LYS A 143 -3.74 9.53 6.89
CA LYS A 143 -4.85 8.76 6.29
C LYS A 143 -4.45 8.10 4.97
N LYS A 144 -3.65 8.77 4.15
CA LYS A 144 -3.14 8.21 2.89
C LYS A 144 -2.09 7.13 3.16
N ASP A 145 -1.20 7.37 4.13
CA ASP A 145 -0.17 6.40 4.50
C ASP A 145 -0.80 5.12 5.07
N LEU A 146 -1.85 5.26 5.88
CA LEU A 146 -2.63 4.12 6.36
C LEU A 146 -3.22 3.30 5.19
N ALA A 147 -3.76 3.95 4.16
CA ALA A 147 -4.31 3.27 3.00
C ALA A 147 -3.23 2.57 2.16
N ASP A 148 -2.07 3.20 1.98
CA ASP A 148 -0.93 2.62 1.28
C ASP A 148 -0.38 1.41 2.07
N GLU A 149 -0.22 1.51 3.39
CA GLU A 149 0.23 0.40 4.25
C GLU A 149 -0.78 -0.75 4.29
N GLN A 150 -2.09 -0.47 4.33
CA GLN A 150 -3.11 -1.52 4.18
C GLN A 150 -2.97 -2.28 2.86
N THR A 151 -2.68 -1.56 1.76
CA THR A 151 -2.45 -2.16 0.45
C THR A 151 -1.18 -3.02 0.46
N ARG A 152 -0.10 -2.54 1.09
CA ARG A 152 1.17 -3.26 1.23
C ARG A 152 1.01 -4.53 2.05
N VAL A 153 0.35 -4.46 3.20
CA VAL A 153 0.06 -5.62 4.06
C VAL A 153 -0.80 -6.64 3.32
N ALA A 154 -1.81 -6.20 2.56
CA ALA A 154 -2.64 -7.10 1.75
C ALA A 154 -1.85 -7.80 0.62
N ALA A 155 -0.88 -7.11 0.00
CA ALA A 155 0.02 -7.71 -0.99
C ALA A 155 0.95 -8.75 -0.34
N LEU A 156 1.64 -8.39 0.74
CA LEU A 156 2.55 -9.28 1.47
C LEU A 156 1.84 -10.49 2.08
N THR A 157 0.61 -10.30 2.56
CA THR A 157 -0.22 -11.40 3.09
C THR A 157 -0.54 -12.42 1.99
N ARG A 158 -0.83 -11.96 0.76
CA ARG A 158 -1.05 -12.85 -0.38
C ARG A 158 0.20 -13.64 -0.75
N GLU A 159 1.37 -13.00 -0.77
CA GLU A 159 2.65 -13.69 -0.97
C GLU A 159 2.92 -14.72 0.11
N ARG A 160 2.76 -14.34 1.37
CA ARG A 160 2.93 -15.24 2.52
C ARG A 160 2.04 -16.46 2.39
N ASN A 161 0.77 -16.27 2.06
CA ASN A 161 -0.18 -17.36 1.91
C ASN A 161 0.14 -18.26 0.72
N ALA A 162 0.60 -17.69 -0.40
CA ALA A 162 1.08 -18.45 -1.55
C ALA A 162 2.33 -19.27 -1.20
N ALA A 163 3.27 -18.70 -0.46
CA ALA A 163 4.46 -19.39 0.02
C ALA A 163 4.13 -20.52 1.00
N ILE A 164 3.22 -20.28 1.95
CA ILE A 164 2.72 -21.31 2.86
C ILE A 164 2.04 -22.44 2.08
N ALA A 165 1.18 -22.12 1.11
CA ALA A 165 0.55 -23.12 0.26
C ALA A 165 1.58 -23.93 -0.53
N ALA A 166 2.61 -23.28 -1.09
CA ALA A 166 3.70 -23.92 -1.80
C ALA A 166 4.56 -24.82 -0.90
N ALA A 167 4.92 -24.36 0.31
CA ALA A 167 5.68 -25.13 1.30
C ALA A 167 4.91 -26.36 1.77
N HIS A 168 3.60 -26.25 1.87
CA HIS A 168 2.72 -27.38 2.08
C HIS A 168 2.59 -28.29 0.84
N GLY A 169 3.25 -28.04 -0.29
CA GLY A 169 3.21 -28.91 -1.48
C GLY A 169 2.25 -28.43 -2.58
N GLY A 170 1.88 -27.15 -2.57
CA GLY A 170 0.96 -26.52 -3.52
C GLY A 170 -0.51 -26.72 -3.14
N THR A 171 -1.41 -26.35 -4.04
CA THR A 171 -2.84 -26.63 -3.86
C THR A 171 -3.09 -28.14 -3.80
N PHE A 172 -4.19 -28.55 -3.18
CA PHE A 172 -4.60 -29.97 -3.11
C PHE A 172 -4.49 -30.68 -4.48
N TRP A 173 -4.82 -29.97 -5.56
CA TRP A 173 -4.69 -30.42 -6.94
C TRP A 173 -3.26 -30.70 -7.41
N LEU A 174 -2.28 -29.88 -7.02
CA LEU A 174 -0.87 -30.11 -7.34
C LEU A 174 -0.34 -31.36 -6.64
N ARG A 175 -0.75 -31.59 -5.38
CA ARG A 175 -0.43 -32.83 -4.66
C ARG A 175 -1.06 -34.05 -5.30
N LEU A 176 -2.34 -33.97 -5.67
CA LEU A 176 -3.06 -35.07 -6.32
C LEU A 176 -2.43 -35.42 -7.68
N LYS A 177 -2.05 -34.42 -8.48
CA LYS A 177 -1.35 -34.63 -9.76
C LYS A 177 0.00 -35.31 -9.56
N ARG A 178 0.78 -34.88 -8.56
CA ARG A 178 2.08 -35.50 -8.24
C ARG A 178 1.91 -36.93 -7.74
N GLY A 179 0.93 -37.16 -6.85
CA GLY A 179 0.56 -38.48 -6.36
C GLY A 179 0.11 -39.41 -7.49
N ALA A 180 -0.78 -38.95 -8.36
CA ALA A 180 -1.25 -39.70 -9.52
C ALA A 180 -0.10 -40.07 -10.49
N LYS A 181 0.84 -39.15 -10.75
CA LYS A 181 2.02 -39.45 -11.57
C LYS A 181 2.86 -40.58 -10.98
N TRP A 182 3.16 -40.52 -9.68
CA TRP A 182 3.92 -41.59 -9.02
C TRP A 182 3.13 -42.90 -8.91
N PHE A 183 1.80 -42.83 -8.74
CA PHE A 183 0.93 -44.00 -8.71
C PHE A 183 0.92 -44.71 -10.07
N VAL A 184 0.81 -43.98 -11.17
CA VAL A 184 0.87 -44.54 -12.54
C VAL A 184 2.23 -45.20 -12.80
N ILE A 185 3.33 -44.57 -12.36
CA ILE A 185 4.67 -45.18 -12.44
C ILE A 185 4.75 -46.46 -11.62
N GLY A 186 4.24 -46.45 -10.39
CA GLY A 186 4.22 -47.62 -9.50
C GLY A 186 3.40 -48.78 -10.08
N VAL A 187 2.22 -48.49 -10.66
CA VAL A 187 1.39 -49.49 -11.34
C VAL A 187 2.09 -50.06 -12.56
N ALA A 188 2.72 -49.23 -13.39
CA ALA A 188 3.46 -49.69 -14.56
C ALA A 188 4.66 -50.58 -14.18
N ALA A 189 5.41 -50.20 -13.15
CA ALA A 189 6.51 -50.99 -12.63
C ALA A 189 6.03 -52.32 -12.02
N GLY A 190 4.93 -52.31 -11.26
CA GLY A 190 4.31 -53.50 -10.69
C GLY A 190 3.83 -54.47 -11.76
N ALA A 191 3.19 -53.98 -12.82
CA ALA A 191 2.75 -54.78 -13.96
C ALA A 191 3.93 -55.41 -14.73
N ALA A 192 5.05 -54.69 -14.87
CA ALA A 192 6.26 -55.23 -15.47
C ALA A 192 6.92 -56.31 -14.60
N ALA A 193 6.88 -56.14 -13.27
CA ALA A 193 7.41 -57.12 -12.33
C ALA A 193 6.58 -58.41 -12.29
N THR A 194 5.24 -58.32 -12.30
CA THR A 194 4.36 -59.50 -12.34
C THR A 194 4.44 -60.26 -13.67
N ALA A 195 4.63 -59.55 -14.78
CA ALA A 195 4.92 -60.17 -16.07
C ALA A 195 6.30 -60.86 -16.12
N ALA A 196 7.25 -60.41 -15.28
CA ALA A 196 8.57 -61.02 -15.17
C ALA A 196 8.60 -62.23 -14.22
N THR A 197 7.71 -62.29 -13.22
CA THR A 197 7.62 -63.42 -12.26
C THR A 197 6.72 -64.55 -12.73
N HIS A 198 5.81 -64.33 -13.69
CA HIS A 198 5.05 -65.41 -14.36
C HIS A 198 5.81 -66.07 -15.53
N ARG A 199 7.15 -66.07 -15.47
CA ARG A 199 8.03 -66.88 -16.33
C ARG A 199 8.49 -68.12 -15.60
#